data_AF-A0A8H3F728-F1
#
_entry.id   AF-A0A8H3F728-F1
#
_cell.length_a   1.000
_cell.length_b   1.000
_cell.length_c   1.000
_cell.angle_alpha   90.00
_cell.angle_beta   90.00
_cell.angle_gamma   90.00
#
_symmetry.space_group_name_H-M   'P 1'
#
loop_
_entity.id
_entity.type
_entity.pdbx_description
1 polymer ?
#
loop_
_entity_poly.entity_id
_entity_poly.type
_entity_poly.pdbx_seq_one_letter_code
_entity_poly.pdbx_strand_id
1 'polypeptide(L)'
;MSQKRPRSPSPESPSRIFKSSPIEDRSSKFIAFYSPAPSAKELQAHIEFKSASHRIAAWRKPSNQRALSSQRLVETGHDDDGEKYGGKALEKVLIEMDIEGAVVVARWYGGVMLGPVRFDHIKNSARDAIMQWSQERERSAKKAKVREDEAEKERLIQALPERDQSITVLRELLADKSQQASSAPSEKRTPVKTPDYSTLPLATLEKLEQVRDATIGWILKQIDKAESAQSEGPDADTAAIPTATAMPKTSAYLDERSSRDENSKTTSLDNQDTVISEPKPDGVQDLVQ
;
A
#
# COMPACT_ATOMS: atom_id res chain seq x y z
N MET A 1 -12.16 -37.76 -12.56
CA MET A 1 -11.32 -36.84 -13.36
C MET A 1 -11.30 -35.48 -12.67
N SER A 2 -10.16 -35.01 -12.15
CA SER A 2 -10.09 -33.68 -11.53
C SER A 2 -10.00 -32.60 -12.61
N GLN A 3 -11.02 -31.73 -12.69
CA GLN A 3 -11.03 -30.64 -13.68
C GLN A 3 -10.05 -29.54 -13.24
N LYS A 4 -8.93 -29.43 -13.95
CA LYS A 4 -8.00 -28.31 -13.81
C LYS A 4 -8.74 -27.02 -14.18
N ARG A 5 -8.93 -26.11 -13.22
CA ARG A 5 -9.43 -24.76 -13.52
C ARG A 5 -8.51 -24.09 -14.55
N PRO A 6 -9.04 -23.44 -15.60
CA PRO A 6 -8.22 -22.66 -16.51
C PRO A 6 -7.51 -21.55 -15.71
N ARG A 7 -6.23 -21.33 -15.99
CA ARG A 7 -5.50 -20.19 -15.42
C ARG A 7 -6.13 -18.92 -15.97
N SER A 8 -6.53 -18.01 -15.09
CA SER A 8 -6.90 -16.65 -15.49
C SER A 8 -5.73 -16.01 -16.25
N PRO A 9 -5.98 -15.34 -17.39
CA PRO A 9 -4.92 -14.62 -18.08
C PRO A 9 -4.44 -13.49 -17.16
N SER A 10 -3.20 -13.63 -16.68
CA SER A 10 -2.48 -12.51 -16.08
C SER A 10 -2.32 -11.42 -17.15
N PRO A 11 -2.45 -10.13 -16.83
CA PRO A 11 -2.27 -9.08 -17.83
C PRO A 11 -0.87 -9.19 -18.44
N GLU A 12 -0.80 -9.57 -19.71
CA GLU A 12 0.43 -9.69 -20.48
C GLU A 12 1.07 -8.30 -20.62
N SER A 13 1.88 -7.96 -19.63
CA SER A 13 2.75 -6.80 -19.70
C SER A 13 3.77 -7.11 -20.81
N PRO A 14 4.03 -6.20 -21.77
CA PRO A 14 5.07 -6.45 -22.76
C PRO A 14 6.37 -6.72 -22.01
N SER A 15 7.02 -7.86 -22.30
CA SER A 15 8.21 -8.34 -21.59
C SER A 15 9.27 -7.24 -21.54
N ARG A 16 9.33 -6.52 -20.41
CA ARG A 16 10.09 -5.27 -20.33
C ARG A 16 11.55 -5.63 -20.10
N ILE A 17 12.29 -5.71 -21.20
CA ILE A 17 13.71 -6.00 -21.22
C ILE A 17 14.49 -4.71 -20.99
N PHE A 18 15.47 -4.77 -20.09
CA PHE A 18 16.39 -3.68 -19.75
C PHE A 18 17.79 -4.08 -20.21
N LYS A 19 18.50 -3.16 -20.88
CA LYS A 19 19.67 -3.47 -21.70
C LYS A 19 20.87 -2.66 -21.25
N SER A 20 21.93 -3.32 -20.79
CA SER A 20 23.16 -2.64 -20.41
C SER A 20 23.76 -1.85 -21.58
N SER A 21 24.55 -0.85 -21.22
CA SER A 21 25.55 -0.28 -22.11
C SER A 21 26.50 -1.41 -22.58
N PRO A 22 26.98 -1.38 -23.84
CA PRO A 22 27.95 -2.36 -24.32
C PRO A 22 29.31 -2.13 -23.64
N ILE A 23 29.91 -3.21 -23.13
CA ILE A 23 31.30 -3.21 -22.65
C ILE A 23 32.16 -3.87 -23.73
N GLU A 24 33.26 -3.24 -24.12
CA GLU A 24 34.19 -3.73 -25.15
C GLU A 24 35.61 -3.82 -24.59
N ASP A 25 36.26 -4.98 -24.78
CA ASP A 25 37.63 -5.25 -24.31
C ASP A 25 38.29 -6.29 -25.23
N ARG A 26 39.47 -5.95 -25.79
CA ARG A 26 40.26 -6.79 -26.72
C ARG A 26 39.39 -7.47 -27.80
N SER A 27 38.61 -6.65 -28.50
CA SER A 27 37.64 -7.04 -29.54
C SER A 27 36.49 -7.94 -29.07
N SER A 28 36.44 -8.35 -27.79
CA SER A 28 35.24 -8.98 -27.23
C SER A 28 34.23 -7.90 -26.83
N LYS A 29 32.94 -8.21 -26.97
CA LYS A 29 31.83 -7.33 -26.60
C LYS A 29 30.90 -8.05 -25.63
N PHE A 30 30.37 -7.33 -24.66
CA PHE A 30 29.41 -7.82 -23.66
C PHE A 30 28.19 -6.90 -23.62
N ILE A 31 26.99 -7.49 -23.68
CA ILE A 31 25.71 -6.79 -23.48
C ILE A 31 24.85 -7.67 -22.57
N ALA A 32 24.31 -7.08 -21.50
CA ALA A 32 23.39 -7.76 -20.60
C ALA A 32 21.95 -7.33 -20.83
N PHE A 33 21.05 -8.30 -20.85
CA PHE A 33 19.61 -8.11 -20.82
C PHE A 33 19.09 -8.60 -19.46
N TYR A 34 18.35 -7.76 -18.75
CA TYR A 34 17.65 -8.11 -17.52
C TYR A 34 16.14 -7.92 -17.70
N SER A 35 15.33 -8.76 -17.07
CA SER A 35 13.90 -8.52 -16.98
C SER A 35 13.27 -9.25 -15.78
N PRO A 36 12.29 -8.65 -15.06
CA PRO A 36 11.70 -9.22 -13.86
C PRO A 36 10.68 -10.36 -14.11
N ALA A 37 10.23 -10.56 -15.36
CA ALA A 37 9.11 -11.44 -15.70
C ALA A 37 9.40 -12.62 -16.65
N PRO A 38 10.11 -12.46 -17.79
CA PRO A 38 10.29 -13.53 -18.77
C PRO A 38 11.27 -14.60 -18.27
N SER A 39 11.17 -15.80 -18.84
CA SER A 39 12.13 -16.85 -18.51
C SER A 39 13.53 -16.52 -19.06
N ALA A 40 14.58 -17.00 -18.39
CA ALA A 40 15.95 -16.89 -18.87
C ALA A 40 16.12 -17.42 -20.32
N LYS A 41 15.36 -18.44 -20.68
CA LYS A 41 15.33 -19.04 -22.02
C LYS A 41 14.79 -18.09 -23.10
N GLU A 42 13.80 -17.26 -22.79
CA GLU A 42 13.29 -16.22 -23.70
C GLU A 42 14.35 -15.14 -23.94
N LEU A 43 15.03 -14.71 -22.88
CA LEU A 43 16.14 -13.73 -22.98
C LEU A 43 17.33 -14.30 -23.78
N GLN A 44 17.69 -15.58 -23.60
CA GLN A 44 18.71 -16.26 -24.41
C GLN A 44 18.28 -16.41 -25.88
N ALA A 45 16.99 -16.55 -26.16
CA ALA A 45 16.45 -16.66 -27.51
C ALA A 45 16.30 -15.30 -28.23
N HIS A 46 16.61 -14.18 -27.57
CA HIS A 46 16.42 -12.85 -28.14
C HIS A 46 17.22 -12.63 -29.43
N ILE A 47 16.62 -11.97 -30.41
CA ILE A 47 17.17 -11.84 -31.77
C ILE A 47 18.53 -11.14 -31.80
N GLU A 48 18.73 -10.10 -30.97
CA GLU A 48 20.01 -9.40 -30.84
C GLU A 48 21.16 -10.30 -30.38
N PHE A 49 20.85 -11.36 -29.63
CA PHE A 49 21.85 -12.28 -29.07
C PHE A 49 22.11 -13.49 -29.98
N LYS A 50 21.40 -13.63 -31.10
CA LYS A 50 21.52 -14.77 -32.02
C LYS A 50 22.93 -14.95 -32.61
N SER A 51 23.71 -13.87 -32.72
CA SER A 51 25.09 -13.89 -33.22
C SER A 51 26.16 -13.95 -32.11
N ALA A 52 25.76 -13.98 -30.84
CA ALA A 52 26.69 -14.05 -29.72
C ALA A 52 27.36 -15.42 -29.65
N SER A 53 28.61 -15.44 -29.20
CA SER A 53 29.39 -16.66 -28.98
C SER A 53 28.92 -17.42 -27.74
N HIS A 54 28.48 -16.68 -26.71
CA HIS A 54 27.92 -17.21 -25.46
C HIS A 54 26.77 -16.31 -24.99
N ARG A 55 25.70 -16.91 -24.44
CA ARG A 55 24.50 -16.25 -23.89
C ARG A 55 24.24 -16.77 -22.48
N ILE A 56 25.15 -16.37 -21.61
CA ILE A 56 25.25 -16.77 -20.22
C ILE A 56 24.00 -16.30 -19.47
N ALA A 57 23.35 -17.14 -18.69
CA ALA A 57 22.11 -16.80 -18.02
C ALA A 57 22.12 -17.08 -16.51
N ALA A 58 21.36 -16.30 -15.75
CA ALA A 58 20.94 -16.65 -14.40
C ALA A 58 19.53 -16.14 -14.11
N TRP A 59 18.86 -16.78 -13.16
CA TRP A 59 17.54 -16.38 -12.70
C TRP A 59 17.36 -16.60 -11.20
N ARG A 60 16.49 -15.79 -10.62
CA ARG A 60 16.07 -15.85 -9.22
C ARG A 60 14.56 -15.59 -9.20
N LYS A 61 13.76 -16.60 -8.84
CA LYS A 61 12.29 -16.53 -8.90
C LYS A 61 11.67 -16.99 -7.57
N PRO A 62 10.50 -16.48 -7.16
CA PRO A 62 9.82 -16.99 -5.99
C PRO A 62 9.49 -18.47 -6.16
N SER A 63 9.73 -19.27 -5.11
CA SER A 63 9.40 -20.69 -5.12
C SER A 63 7.88 -20.89 -5.01
N ASN A 64 7.38 -21.94 -5.66
CA ASN A 64 5.98 -22.36 -5.56
C ASN A 64 5.69 -23.16 -4.26
N GLN A 65 6.72 -23.46 -3.46
CA GLN A 65 6.56 -24.18 -2.19
C GLN A 65 6.18 -23.22 -1.06
N ARG A 66 5.34 -23.67 -0.13
CA ARG A 66 5.08 -22.93 1.11
C ARG A 66 6.32 -22.96 2.00
N ALA A 67 6.83 -21.80 2.38
CA ALA A 67 7.86 -21.71 3.39
C ALA A 67 7.31 -22.16 4.76
N LEU A 68 8.14 -22.83 5.57
CA LEU A 68 7.84 -23.11 6.98
C LEU A 68 8.06 -21.87 7.87
N SER A 69 8.80 -20.88 7.39
CA SER A 69 9.05 -19.60 8.06
C SER A 69 8.30 -18.46 7.36
N SER A 70 8.33 -17.26 7.96
CA SER A 70 7.79 -16.03 7.36
C SER A 70 8.60 -15.52 6.15
N GLN A 71 9.75 -16.11 5.84
CA GLN A 71 10.56 -15.71 4.69
C GLN A 71 10.07 -16.38 3.41
N ARG A 72 9.90 -15.60 2.34
CA ARG A 72 9.61 -16.12 1.00
C ARG A 72 10.77 -17.02 0.54
N LEU A 73 10.49 -18.28 0.25
CA LEU A 73 11.46 -19.18 -0.38
C LEU A 73 11.68 -18.77 -1.84
N VAL A 74 12.93 -18.76 -2.28
CA VAL A 74 13.34 -18.33 -3.62
C VAL A 74 14.17 -19.44 -4.28
N GLU A 75 13.91 -19.71 -5.56
CA GLU A 75 14.63 -20.67 -6.38
C GLU A 75 15.61 -19.92 -7.29
N THR A 76 16.91 -20.25 -7.23
CA THR A 76 17.94 -19.73 -8.13
C THR A 76 18.38 -20.78 -9.15
N GLY A 77 18.90 -20.34 -10.28
CA GLY A 77 19.51 -21.20 -11.28
C GLY A 77 20.33 -20.41 -12.29
N HIS A 78 21.14 -21.11 -13.07
CA HIS A 78 22.02 -20.51 -14.08
C HIS A 78 22.31 -21.45 -15.24
N ASP A 79 22.83 -20.87 -16.32
CA ASP A 79 23.36 -21.54 -17.51
C ASP A 79 24.63 -20.81 -17.96
N ASP A 80 25.71 -21.55 -18.19
CA ASP A 80 27.00 -20.99 -18.62
C ASP A 80 27.06 -20.75 -20.15
N ASP A 81 26.21 -21.38 -20.97
CA ASP A 81 26.25 -21.38 -22.45
C ASP A 81 27.69 -21.50 -23.03
N GLY A 82 28.48 -22.43 -22.47
CA GLY A 82 29.88 -22.68 -22.83
C GLY A 82 30.92 -21.77 -22.15
N GLU A 83 30.53 -20.63 -21.57
CA GLU A 83 31.40 -19.75 -20.80
C GLU A 83 31.47 -20.17 -19.33
N LYS A 84 32.23 -21.24 -19.06
CA LYS A 84 32.41 -21.83 -17.71
C LYS A 84 32.53 -20.79 -16.59
N TYR A 85 31.71 -20.99 -15.55
CA TYR A 85 31.52 -20.17 -14.35
C TYR A 85 30.82 -18.81 -14.55
N GLY A 86 30.46 -18.45 -15.79
CA GLY A 86 29.76 -17.20 -16.09
C GLY A 86 28.37 -17.13 -15.46
N GLY A 87 27.59 -18.20 -15.58
CA GLY A 87 26.23 -18.29 -15.04
C GLY A 87 26.24 -18.23 -13.52
N LYS A 88 27.20 -18.91 -12.87
CA LYS A 88 27.36 -18.82 -11.40
C LYS A 88 27.76 -17.40 -10.95
N ALA A 89 28.55 -16.68 -11.74
CA ALA A 89 28.86 -15.27 -11.46
C ALA A 89 27.62 -14.37 -11.57
N LEU A 90 26.73 -14.62 -12.54
CA LEU A 90 25.45 -13.91 -12.69
C LEU A 90 24.45 -14.26 -11.56
N GLU A 91 24.36 -15.52 -11.16
CA GLU A 91 23.55 -15.94 -10.00
C GLU A 91 23.99 -15.20 -8.74
N LYS A 92 25.30 -15.06 -8.53
CA LYS A 92 25.87 -14.28 -7.41
C LYS A 92 25.44 -12.81 -7.47
N VAL A 93 25.38 -12.18 -8.64
CA VAL A 93 24.91 -10.79 -8.80
C VAL A 93 23.43 -10.65 -8.42
N LEU A 94 22.56 -11.57 -8.85
CA LEU A 94 21.13 -11.53 -8.48
C LEU A 94 20.92 -11.71 -6.97
N ILE A 95 21.77 -12.52 -6.31
CA ILE A 95 21.75 -12.72 -4.86
C ILE A 95 22.30 -11.48 -4.12
N GLU A 96 23.45 -10.94 -4.55
CA GLU A 96 24.09 -9.75 -3.96
C GLU A 96 23.19 -8.51 -4.03
N MET A 97 22.39 -8.37 -5.10
CA MET A 97 21.46 -7.25 -5.27
C MET A 97 20.06 -7.52 -4.69
N ASP A 98 19.80 -8.72 -4.17
CA ASP A 98 18.49 -9.21 -3.71
C ASP A 98 17.33 -8.97 -4.70
N ILE A 99 17.53 -9.32 -5.97
CA ILE A 99 16.54 -9.04 -7.04
C ILE A 99 16.00 -10.34 -7.65
N GLU A 100 14.66 -10.42 -7.73
CA GLU A 100 13.93 -11.47 -8.45
C GLU A 100 13.80 -11.07 -9.94
N GLY A 101 14.10 -12.02 -10.84
CA GLY A 101 14.06 -11.84 -12.28
C GLY A 101 14.99 -12.81 -13.02
N ALA A 102 15.19 -12.56 -14.31
CA ALA A 102 16.18 -13.25 -15.14
C ALA A 102 17.16 -12.25 -15.76
N VAL A 103 18.43 -12.65 -15.87
CA VAL A 103 19.50 -11.90 -16.53
C VAL A 103 20.23 -12.79 -17.52
N VAL A 104 20.55 -12.25 -18.70
CA VAL A 104 21.36 -12.91 -19.72
C VAL A 104 22.45 -11.96 -20.19
N VAL A 105 23.70 -12.40 -20.19
CA VAL A 105 24.82 -11.67 -20.79
C VAL A 105 25.24 -12.36 -22.07
N ALA A 106 25.04 -11.66 -23.18
CA ALA A 106 25.62 -12.04 -24.45
C ALA A 106 27.06 -11.57 -24.53
N ARG A 107 27.95 -12.49 -24.92
CA ARG A 107 29.33 -12.19 -25.26
C ARG A 107 29.62 -12.56 -26.71
N TRP A 108 30.24 -11.64 -27.44
CA TRP A 108 30.89 -11.90 -28.73
C TRP A 108 32.39 -12.06 -28.47
N TYR A 109 32.98 -13.18 -28.89
CA TYR A 109 34.40 -13.45 -28.69
C TYR A 109 35.27 -12.74 -29.74
N GLY A 110 36.19 -11.91 -29.27
CA GLY A 110 37.08 -11.10 -30.12
C GLY A 110 38.35 -11.77 -30.64
N GLY A 111 38.54 -13.07 -30.41
CA GLY A 111 39.79 -13.78 -30.73
C GLY A 111 40.83 -13.82 -29.60
N VAL A 112 40.70 -12.97 -28.57
CA VAL A 112 41.66 -12.87 -27.45
C VAL A 112 41.07 -13.42 -26.14
N MET A 113 41.82 -14.29 -25.46
CA MET A 113 41.46 -14.81 -24.13
C MET A 113 41.61 -13.71 -23.05
N LEU A 114 40.47 -13.30 -22.47
CA LEU A 114 40.40 -12.28 -21.42
C LEU A 114 40.78 -12.79 -20.02
N GLY A 115 40.88 -14.11 -19.82
CA GLY A 115 41.15 -14.70 -18.49
C GLY A 115 40.06 -14.30 -17.47
N PRO A 116 40.42 -14.08 -16.18
CA PRO A 116 39.47 -13.73 -15.14
C PRO A 116 38.67 -12.44 -15.40
N VAL A 117 39.24 -11.45 -16.11
CA VAL A 117 38.64 -10.14 -16.36
C VAL A 117 37.27 -10.23 -17.05
N ARG A 118 37.05 -11.27 -17.86
CA ARG A 118 35.74 -11.54 -18.50
C ARG A 118 34.59 -11.63 -17.49
N PHE A 119 34.85 -12.17 -16.30
CA PHE A 119 33.83 -12.31 -15.26
C PHE A 119 33.45 -10.97 -14.65
N ASP A 120 34.37 -10.01 -14.59
CA ASP A 120 34.04 -8.65 -14.16
C ASP A 120 33.16 -7.94 -15.19
N HIS A 121 33.45 -8.08 -16.50
CA HIS A 121 32.58 -7.56 -17.57
C HIS A 121 31.19 -8.20 -17.56
N ILE A 122 31.11 -9.52 -17.32
CA ILE A 122 29.83 -10.25 -17.15
C ILE A 122 29.04 -9.70 -15.96
N LYS A 123 29.67 -9.57 -14.77
CA LYS A 123 29.00 -9.03 -13.58
C LYS A 123 28.58 -7.56 -13.76
N ASN A 124 29.44 -6.73 -14.35
CA ASN A 124 29.22 -5.29 -14.45
C ASN A 124 28.14 -4.95 -15.48
N SER A 125 28.14 -5.62 -16.65
CA SER A 125 27.04 -5.48 -17.62
C SER A 125 25.70 -5.91 -17.01
N ALA A 126 25.66 -7.03 -16.29
CA ALA A 126 24.46 -7.48 -15.58
C ALA A 126 23.96 -6.46 -14.54
N ARG A 127 24.85 -5.90 -13.72
CA ARG A 127 24.50 -4.84 -12.75
C ARG A 127 23.92 -3.59 -13.43
N ASP A 128 24.49 -3.14 -14.55
CA ASP A 128 23.97 -1.99 -15.29
C ASP A 128 22.54 -2.24 -15.83
N ALA A 129 22.28 -3.40 -16.45
CA ALA A 129 20.94 -3.76 -16.91
C ALA A 129 19.90 -3.80 -15.77
N ILE A 130 20.29 -4.31 -14.59
CA ILE A 130 19.46 -4.33 -13.38
C ILE A 130 19.25 -2.92 -12.82
N MET A 131 20.27 -2.06 -12.83
CA MET A 131 20.17 -0.67 -12.39
C MET A 131 19.19 0.14 -13.24
N GLN A 132 19.19 -0.05 -14.56
CA GLN A 132 18.22 0.59 -15.46
C GLN A 132 16.77 0.22 -15.13
N TRP A 133 16.51 -1.05 -14.82
CA TRP A 133 15.19 -1.47 -14.32
C TRP A 133 14.81 -0.78 -13.02
N SER A 134 15.73 -0.73 -12.06
CA SER A 134 15.45 -0.12 -10.74
C SER A 134 15.09 1.37 -10.87
N GLN A 135 15.84 2.13 -11.69
CA GLN A 135 15.56 3.54 -11.98
C GLN A 135 14.20 3.72 -12.67
N GLU A 136 13.88 2.87 -13.64
CA GLU A 136 12.61 2.96 -14.37
C GLU A 136 11.40 2.57 -13.49
N ARG A 137 11.57 1.61 -12.58
CA ARG A 137 10.59 1.25 -11.56
C ARG A 137 10.33 2.44 -10.63
N GLU A 138 11.38 3.12 -10.19
CA GLU A 138 11.28 4.31 -9.33
C GLU A 138 10.59 5.49 -10.05
N ARG A 139 10.95 5.76 -11.31
CA ARG A 139 10.28 6.75 -12.17
C ARG A 139 8.80 6.43 -12.37
N SER A 140 8.48 5.16 -12.63
CA SER A 140 7.10 4.70 -12.79
C SER A 140 6.29 4.87 -11.50
N ALA A 141 6.87 4.54 -10.34
CA ALA A 141 6.22 4.74 -9.04
C ALA A 141 6.00 6.22 -8.72
N LYS A 142 7.00 7.08 -8.96
CA LYS A 142 6.86 8.55 -8.82
C LYS A 142 5.76 9.11 -9.73
N LYS A 143 5.70 8.68 -10.99
CA LYS A 143 4.65 9.09 -11.94
C LYS A 143 3.26 8.57 -11.54
N ALA A 144 3.17 7.35 -11.02
CA ALA A 144 1.92 6.79 -10.52
C ALA A 144 1.40 7.61 -9.33
N LYS A 145 2.26 7.93 -8.36
CA LYS A 145 1.90 8.78 -7.24
C LYS A 145 1.46 10.17 -7.69
N VAL A 146 2.19 10.84 -8.59
CA VAL A 146 1.77 12.17 -9.09
C VAL A 146 0.39 12.11 -9.75
N ARG A 147 0.10 11.07 -10.53
CA ARG A 147 -1.23 10.86 -11.13
C ARG A 147 -2.32 10.61 -10.07
N GLU A 148 -2.00 9.88 -8.99
CA GLU A 148 -2.91 9.62 -7.88
C GLU A 148 -3.20 10.91 -7.09
N ASP A 149 -2.17 11.68 -6.74
CA ASP A 149 -2.25 13.00 -6.11
C ASP A 149 -3.05 14.00 -7.00
N GLU A 150 -2.88 13.96 -8.33
CA GLU A 150 -3.65 14.76 -9.31
C GLU A 150 -5.13 14.34 -9.38
N ALA A 151 -5.42 13.04 -9.41
CA ALA A 151 -6.78 12.52 -9.46
C ALA A 151 -7.56 12.80 -8.16
N GLU A 152 -6.90 12.67 -7.00
CA GLU A 152 -7.51 13.03 -5.71
C GLU A 152 -7.72 14.55 -5.61
N LYS A 153 -6.79 15.36 -6.13
CA LYS A 153 -7.00 16.81 -6.24
C LYS A 153 -8.23 17.14 -7.09
N GLU A 154 -8.40 16.50 -8.25
CA GLU A 154 -9.56 16.71 -9.13
C GLU A 154 -10.88 16.28 -8.45
N ARG A 155 -10.88 15.11 -7.79
CA ARG A 155 -12.02 14.64 -6.97
C ARG A 155 -12.42 15.65 -5.90
N LEU A 156 -11.46 16.20 -5.17
CA LEU A 156 -11.74 17.18 -4.10
C LEU A 156 -12.24 18.52 -4.65
N ILE A 157 -11.75 18.97 -5.81
CA ILE A 157 -12.26 20.17 -6.50
C ILE A 157 -13.74 20.01 -6.87
N GLN A 158 -14.16 18.82 -7.28
CA GLN A 158 -15.56 18.53 -7.61
C GLN A 158 -16.44 18.39 -6.35
N ALA A 159 -15.95 17.70 -5.31
CA ALA A 159 -16.76 17.36 -4.14
C ALA A 159 -16.89 18.47 -3.08
N LEU A 160 -15.95 19.43 -3.01
CA LEU A 160 -16.04 20.54 -2.04
C LEU A 160 -17.22 21.51 -2.30
N PRO A 161 -17.51 21.93 -3.55
CA PRO A 161 -18.72 22.70 -3.87
C PRO A 161 -20.03 22.01 -3.44
N GLU A 162 -20.15 20.69 -3.64
CA GLU A 162 -21.35 19.92 -3.27
C GLU A 162 -21.56 19.88 -1.75
N ARG A 163 -20.45 19.81 -0.99
CA ARG A 163 -20.46 19.91 0.48
C ARG A 163 -20.81 21.31 0.98
N ASP A 164 -20.31 22.37 0.34
CA ASP A 164 -20.71 23.75 0.64
C ASP A 164 -22.22 23.97 0.43
N GLN A 165 -22.77 23.43 -0.66
CA GLN A 165 -24.22 23.47 -0.94
C GLN A 165 -25.00 22.70 0.13
N SER A 166 -24.54 21.51 0.51
CA SER A 166 -25.15 20.70 1.56
C SER A 166 -25.14 21.41 2.92
N ILE A 167 -24.04 22.06 3.30
CA ILE A 167 -23.95 22.89 4.52
C ILE A 167 -24.94 24.06 4.47
N THR A 168 -25.15 24.66 3.30
CA THR A 168 -26.09 25.78 3.12
C THR A 168 -27.52 25.31 3.35
N VAL A 169 -27.95 24.25 2.64
CA VAL A 169 -29.30 23.66 2.80
C VAL A 169 -29.54 23.18 4.23
N LEU A 170 -28.59 22.49 4.86
CA LEU A 170 -28.73 22.02 6.24
C LEU A 170 -28.82 23.18 7.25
N ARG A 171 -28.17 24.33 6.98
CA ARG A 171 -28.29 25.55 7.81
C ARG A 171 -29.59 26.32 7.60
N GLU A 172 -30.24 26.14 6.47
CA GLU A 172 -31.58 26.65 6.17
C GLU A 172 -32.63 25.78 6.89
N LEU A 173 -32.58 24.45 6.70
CA LEU A 173 -33.45 23.50 7.40
C LEU A 173 -33.37 23.63 8.94
N LEU A 174 -32.16 23.79 9.50
CA LEU A 174 -31.99 24.03 10.94
C LEU A 174 -32.60 25.38 11.37
N ALA A 175 -32.54 26.41 10.52
CA ALA A 175 -33.13 27.70 10.82
C ALA A 175 -34.67 27.64 10.79
N ASP A 176 -35.26 27.00 9.77
CA ASP A 176 -36.71 26.80 9.67
C ASP A 176 -37.27 26.01 10.85
N LYS A 177 -36.56 24.95 11.27
CA LYS A 177 -36.92 24.14 12.43
C LYS A 177 -36.80 24.90 13.76
N SER A 178 -35.80 25.78 13.88
CA SER A 178 -35.65 26.69 15.01
C SER A 178 -36.72 27.81 15.01
N GLN A 179 -37.16 28.29 13.84
CA GLN A 179 -38.23 29.28 13.70
C GLN A 179 -39.59 28.67 14.09
N GLN A 180 -39.86 27.41 13.73
CA GLN A 180 -41.04 26.68 14.21
C GLN A 180 -41.07 26.53 15.74
N ALA A 181 -39.90 26.48 16.39
CA ALA A 181 -39.79 26.44 17.84
C ALA A 181 -39.72 27.84 18.52
N SER A 182 -39.52 28.93 17.77
CA SER A 182 -39.35 30.28 18.35
C SER A 182 -39.67 31.43 17.38
N SER A 183 -40.64 32.25 17.77
CA SER A 183 -41.17 33.38 16.98
C SER A 183 -40.34 34.67 17.13
N ALA A 184 -39.14 34.72 16.54
CA ALA A 184 -38.29 35.92 16.52
C ALA A 184 -37.72 36.27 15.12
N PRO A 185 -37.45 37.56 14.81
CA PRO A 185 -37.01 37.99 13.48
C PRO A 185 -35.55 37.63 13.17
N SER A 186 -35.25 37.37 11.90
CA SER A 186 -33.92 36.92 11.46
C SER A 186 -32.93 38.07 11.23
N GLU A 187 -31.74 37.96 11.83
CA GLU A 187 -30.60 38.79 11.46
C GLU A 187 -30.00 38.33 10.12
N LYS A 188 -29.70 39.31 9.25
CA LYS A 188 -29.24 39.07 7.87
C LYS A 188 -27.84 38.46 7.87
N ARG A 189 -27.76 37.14 7.63
CA ARG A 189 -26.49 36.41 7.47
C ARG A 189 -25.69 36.98 6.29
N THR A 190 -24.44 37.39 6.52
CA THR A 190 -23.53 37.87 5.47
C THR A 190 -23.16 36.75 4.51
N PRO A 191 -23.04 37.01 3.18
CA PRO A 191 -22.66 35.97 2.22
C PRO A 191 -21.28 35.40 2.52
N VAL A 192 -21.21 34.09 2.77
CA VAL A 192 -19.93 33.38 2.85
C VAL A 192 -19.39 33.24 1.44
N LYS A 193 -18.25 33.88 1.15
CA LYS A 193 -17.57 33.74 -0.13
C LYS A 193 -17.03 32.31 -0.25
N THR A 194 -17.47 31.57 -1.26
CA THR A 194 -16.91 30.27 -1.62
C THR A 194 -15.48 30.46 -2.15
N PRO A 195 -14.48 29.74 -1.63
CA PRO A 195 -13.12 29.74 -2.19
C PRO A 195 -13.08 29.11 -3.59
N ASP A 196 -12.16 29.56 -4.44
CA ASP A 196 -11.83 28.85 -5.67
C ASP A 196 -10.90 27.66 -5.36
N TYR A 197 -11.50 26.47 -5.29
CA TYR A 197 -10.82 25.22 -4.97
C TYR A 197 -9.77 24.80 -6.01
N SER A 198 -9.85 25.25 -7.26
CA SER A 198 -8.92 24.85 -8.33
C SER A 198 -7.47 25.28 -8.04
N THR A 199 -7.33 26.45 -7.39
CA THR A 199 -6.04 27.09 -7.09
C THR A 199 -5.31 26.48 -5.89
N LEU A 200 -5.98 25.68 -5.07
CA LEU A 200 -5.45 25.20 -3.80
C LEU A 200 -4.56 23.95 -3.97
N PRO A 201 -3.55 23.74 -3.10
CA PRO A 201 -2.77 22.51 -3.08
C PRO A 201 -3.58 21.36 -2.42
N LEU A 202 -3.27 20.11 -2.80
CA LEU A 202 -3.96 18.90 -2.34
C LEU A 202 -4.13 18.86 -0.81
N ALA A 203 -3.04 19.05 -0.06
CA ALA A 203 -3.04 19.05 1.42
C ALA A 203 -3.87 20.17 2.08
N THR A 204 -4.32 21.18 1.33
CA THR A 204 -5.30 22.18 1.80
C THR A 204 -6.73 21.74 1.46
N LEU A 205 -6.93 21.12 0.29
CA LEU A 205 -8.22 20.57 -0.12
C LEU A 205 -8.67 19.42 0.80
N GLU A 206 -7.77 18.50 1.15
CA GLU A 206 -8.02 17.41 2.12
C GLU A 206 -8.48 17.95 3.48
N LYS A 207 -7.80 18.99 3.99
CA LYS A 207 -8.16 19.63 5.27
C LYS A 207 -9.51 20.35 5.18
N LEU A 208 -9.82 20.97 4.04
CA LEU A 208 -11.11 21.57 3.80
C LEU A 208 -12.21 20.50 3.78
N GLU A 209 -11.98 19.36 3.13
CA GLU A 209 -12.93 18.24 3.10
C GLU A 209 -13.25 17.77 4.53
N GLN A 210 -12.23 17.49 5.33
CA GLN A 210 -12.38 17.08 6.74
C GLN A 210 -13.16 18.12 7.57
N VAL A 211 -12.87 19.42 7.40
CA VAL A 211 -13.59 20.50 8.10
C VAL A 211 -15.04 20.61 7.63
N ARG A 212 -15.32 20.39 6.34
CA ARG A 212 -16.68 20.43 5.78
C ARG A 212 -17.51 19.25 6.26
N ASP A 213 -16.96 18.04 6.23
CA ASP A 213 -17.65 16.83 6.73
C ASP A 213 -17.90 16.92 8.24
N ALA A 214 -16.94 17.42 9.03
CA ALA A 214 -17.15 17.71 10.45
C ALA A 214 -18.25 18.78 10.68
N THR A 215 -18.35 19.78 9.80
CA THR A 215 -19.41 20.81 9.86
C THR A 215 -20.78 20.21 9.53
N ILE A 216 -20.87 19.37 8.50
CA ILE A 216 -22.10 18.65 8.12
C ILE A 216 -22.57 17.78 9.29
N GLY A 217 -21.68 16.95 9.85
CA GLY A 217 -21.97 16.10 11.00
C GLY A 217 -22.41 16.89 12.25
N TRP A 218 -21.83 18.08 12.49
CA TRP A 218 -22.26 18.95 13.57
C TRP A 218 -23.67 19.52 13.36
N ILE A 219 -24.00 19.96 12.13
CA ILE A 219 -25.33 20.51 11.82
C ILE A 219 -26.39 19.41 11.92
N LEU A 220 -26.15 18.23 11.35
CA LEU A 220 -27.06 17.08 11.43
C LEU A 220 -27.39 16.76 12.90
N LYS A 221 -26.37 16.68 13.76
CA LYS A 221 -26.56 16.47 15.21
C LYS A 221 -27.37 17.58 15.91
N GLN A 222 -27.36 18.83 15.41
CA GLN A 222 -28.27 19.87 15.92
C GLN A 222 -29.70 19.69 15.42
N ILE A 223 -29.90 19.23 14.19
CA ILE A 223 -31.22 18.91 13.63
C ILE A 223 -31.83 17.75 14.41
N ASP A 224 -31.10 16.65 14.62
CA ASP A 224 -31.57 15.50 15.42
C ASP A 224 -31.99 15.92 16.85
N LYS A 225 -31.25 16.86 17.45
CA LYS A 225 -31.55 17.42 18.76
C LYS A 225 -32.80 18.30 18.75
N ALA A 226 -33.03 19.07 17.69
CA ALA A 226 -34.25 19.86 17.52
C ALA A 226 -35.46 18.96 17.24
N GLU A 227 -35.29 17.86 16.50
CA GLU A 227 -36.33 16.85 16.25
C GLU A 227 -36.77 16.13 17.51
N SER A 228 -35.82 15.60 18.28
CA SER A 228 -36.12 14.94 19.56
C SER A 228 -36.82 15.88 20.55
N ALA A 229 -36.40 17.15 20.63
CA ALA A 229 -37.08 18.15 21.45
C ALA A 229 -38.50 18.50 20.96
N GLN A 230 -38.76 18.45 19.65
CA GLN A 230 -40.11 18.63 19.08
C GLN A 230 -41.02 17.41 19.32
N SER A 231 -40.46 16.22 19.53
CA SER A 231 -41.25 15.02 19.87
C SER A 231 -41.60 14.87 21.36
N GLU A 232 -41.06 15.69 22.26
CA GLU A 232 -41.19 15.53 23.72
C GLU A 232 -42.02 16.62 24.45
N GLY A 233 -43.08 17.16 23.84
CA GLY A 233 -44.22 17.66 24.63
C GLY A 233 -45.12 18.74 24.02
N PRO A 234 -46.21 19.15 24.72
CA PRO A 234 -46.71 18.60 25.99
C PRO A 234 -48.16 18.06 25.88
N ASP A 235 -48.39 16.79 26.22
CA ASP A 235 -49.74 16.28 26.48
C ASP A 235 -50.23 16.77 27.84
N ALA A 236 -50.97 17.88 27.82
CA ALA A 236 -51.64 18.43 28.99
C ALA A 236 -53.12 18.01 29.00
N ASP A 237 -53.42 16.86 29.60
CA ASP A 237 -54.64 16.76 30.41
C ASP A 237 -54.47 15.77 31.58
N THR A 238 -54.55 16.30 32.80
CA THR A 238 -54.59 15.51 34.03
C THR A 238 -55.71 16.06 34.90
N ALA A 239 -56.83 15.34 34.94
CA ALA A 239 -57.94 15.65 35.82
C ALA A 239 -58.51 14.39 36.50
N ALA A 240 -58.35 14.37 37.83
CA ALA A 240 -59.12 13.61 38.83
C ALA A 240 -58.89 12.07 38.99
N ILE A 241 -58.82 11.72 40.27
CA ILE A 241 -58.67 10.42 40.96
C ILE A 241 -59.94 10.27 41.86
N PRO A 242 -60.27 9.17 42.59
CA PRO A 242 -60.05 7.72 42.48
C PRO A 242 -61.39 6.91 42.44
N THR A 243 -61.32 5.56 42.42
CA THR A 243 -61.90 4.64 43.47
C THR A 243 -62.46 3.29 42.97
N ALA A 244 -61.73 2.22 43.33
CA ALA A 244 -62.16 0.87 43.75
C ALA A 244 -62.91 -0.15 42.84
N THR A 245 -62.42 -1.39 42.96
CA THR A 245 -63.15 -2.68 43.09
C THR A 245 -63.16 -3.69 41.92
N ALA A 246 -62.85 -4.95 42.29
CA ALA A 246 -63.13 -6.24 41.63
C ALA A 246 -62.27 -6.72 40.43
N MET A 247 -61.22 -7.48 40.78
CA MET A 247 -60.84 -8.78 40.19
C MET A 247 -62.00 -9.81 40.23
N PRO A 248 -61.90 -11.03 39.63
CA PRO A 248 -60.80 -11.67 38.88
C PRO A 248 -61.30 -12.10 37.45
N LYS A 249 -60.78 -13.07 36.65
CA LYS A 249 -59.88 -14.24 36.79
C LYS A 249 -59.13 -14.55 35.47
N THR A 250 -58.00 -15.27 35.56
CA THR A 250 -57.45 -16.35 34.67
C THR A 250 -57.59 -16.23 33.14
N SER A 251 -56.56 -16.47 32.32
CA SER A 251 -55.78 -17.73 32.32
C SER A 251 -54.42 -17.63 31.60
N ALA A 252 -53.35 -17.91 32.33
CA ALA A 252 -52.18 -18.76 32.00
C ALA A 252 -51.60 -18.81 30.57
N TYR A 253 -50.31 -18.47 30.44
CA TYR A 253 -49.17 -19.43 30.47
C TYR A 253 -47.86 -18.62 30.66
N LEU A 254 -47.17 -18.76 31.80
CA LEU A 254 -45.87 -19.45 31.96
C LEU A 254 -44.76 -18.86 31.05
N ASP A 255 -43.80 -18.11 31.60
CA ASP A 255 -42.61 -18.55 32.37
C ASP A 255 -41.42 -18.86 31.44
N GLU A 256 -40.17 -18.57 31.79
CA GLU A 256 -39.66 -17.71 32.87
C GLU A 256 -38.27 -17.16 32.48
N ARG A 257 -37.84 -16.15 33.24
CA ARG A 257 -36.48 -15.80 33.70
C ARG A 257 -35.29 -16.69 33.23
N SER A 258 -34.06 -16.18 33.11
CA SER A 258 -33.44 -15.40 34.18
C SER A 258 -32.13 -14.69 33.79
N SER A 259 -31.91 -13.56 34.49
CA SER A 259 -30.64 -13.01 35.04
C SER A 259 -29.39 -12.94 34.16
N ARG A 260 -28.79 -11.74 33.98
CA ARG A 260 -27.87 -11.09 34.96
C ARG A 260 -26.74 -12.01 35.42
N ASP A 261 -25.51 -11.58 35.21
CA ASP A 261 -24.75 -10.96 36.30
C ASP A 261 -23.65 -10.03 35.77
N GLU A 262 -23.35 -8.99 36.54
CA GLU A 262 -22.16 -8.17 36.37
C GLU A 262 -20.97 -8.85 37.06
N ASN A 263 -19.74 -8.67 36.57
CA ASN A 263 -18.61 -8.55 37.49
C ASN A 263 -17.44 -7.75 36.89
N SER A 264 -16.72 -7.07 37.78
CA SER A 264 -15.56 -6.23 37.52
C SER A 264 -14.29 -6.80 38.18
N LYS A 265 -13.13 -6.62 37.53
CA LYS A 265 -11.74 -6.66 38.08
C LYS A 265 -10.77 -6.40 36.91
N THR A 266 -10.02 -5.30 36.81
CA THR A 266 -8.92 -4.74 37.64
C THR A 266 -7.60 -5.53 37.65
N THR A 267 -6.59 -4.93 36.99
CA THR A 267 -5.16 -4.82 37.37
C THR A 267 -4.27 -6.06 37.57
N SER A 268 -3.20 -6.15 36.75
CA SER A 268 -1.75 -6.15 37.11
C SER A 268 -0.97 -6.60 35.85
N LEU A 269 -0.11 -5.79 35.23
CA LEU A 269 1.30 -5.58 35.60
C LEU A 269 2.07 -6.88 35.85
N ASP A 270 2.95 -7.24 34.91
CA ASP A 270 4.23 -7.89 35.21
C ASP A 270 5.30 -7.34 34.27
N ASN A 271 6.36 -6.80 34.86
CA ASN A 271 7.46 -6.09 34.21
C ASN A 271 8.74 -6.76 34.70
N GLN A 272 9.61 -7.27 33.82
CA GLN A 272 10.91 -7.82 34.21
C GLN A 272 12.05 -7.24 33.36
N ASP A 273 12.59 -6.14 33.89
CA ASP A 273 14.03 -5.86 33.99
C ASP A 273 14.87 -7.11 34.32
N THR A 274 16.19 -7.20 34.11
CA THR A 274 17.20 -6.41 33.39
C THR A 274 18.50 -7.25 33.49
N VAL A 275 19.35 -7.32 32.45
CA VAL A 275 20.80 -7.54 32.66
C VAL A 275 21.60 -6.74 31.61
N ILE A 276 22.32 -5.71 32.10
CA ILE A 276 23.40 -5.03 31.39
C ILE A 276 24.71 -5.58 31.95
N SER A 277 25.64 -6.05 31.11
CA SER A 277 27.00 -6.39 31.53
C SER A 277 28.03 -6.33 30.39
N GLU A 278 28.60 -5.16 30.16
CA GLU A 278 30.02 -4.97 29.83
C GLU A 278 30.64 -4.21 31.02
N PRO A 279 31.84 -4.56 31.49
CA PRO A 279 33.11 -4.30 30.79
C PRO A 279 34.05 -5.54 30.82
N LYS A 280 35.29 -5.57 30.33
CA LYS A 280 36.36 -4.55 30.23
C LYS A 280 37.48 -5.03 29.27
N PRO A 281 38.25 -4.16 28.59
CA PRO A 281 39.44 -4.56 27.83
C PRO A 281 40.68 -4.71 28.73
N ASP A 282 41.50 -5.73 28.44
CA ASP A 282 42.84 -5.90 29.01
C ASP A 282 43.91 -5.32 28.07
N GLY A 283 44.85 -4.55 28.64
CA GLY A 283 46.22 -4.46 28.09
C GLY A 283 47.04 -5.68 28.55
N VAL A 284 48.32 -5.87 28.25
CA VAL A 284 49.43 -4.98 27.87
C VAL A 284 50.47 -5.91 27.17
N GLN A 285 51.33 -5.49 26.22
CA GLN A 285 52.76 -5.15 26.43
C GLN A 285 53.52 -4.98 25.09
N ASP A 286 54.65 -4.28 25.17
CA ASP A 286 55.57 -3.92 24.08
C ASP A 286 56.45 -5.07 23.53
N LEU A 287 56.84 -4.97 22.25
CA LEU A 287 58.20 -5.24 21.72
C LEU A 287 58.27 -4.64 20.29
N VAL A 288 58.95 -3.52 20.03
CA VAL A 288 60.41 -3.32 19.82
C VAL A 288 60.97 -4.07 18.59
N GLN A 289 61.43 -3.26 17.62
CA GLN A 289 62.17 -3.56 16.37
C GLN A 289 61.41 -4.20 15.21
#